data_AF-A0A842TUS2-F1
#
_entry.id   AF-A0A842TUS2-F1
#
_cell.length_a   1.000
_cell.length_b   1.000
_cell.length_c   1.000
_cell.angle_alpha   90.00
_cell.angle_beta   90.00
_cell.angle_gamma   90.00
#
_symmetry.space_group_name_H-M   'P 1'
#
loop_
_entity.id
_entity.type
_entity.pdbx_description
1 polymer ?
#
loop_
_entity_poly.entity_id
_entity_poly.type
_entity_poly.pdbx_seq_one_letter_code
_entity_poly.pdbx_strand_id
1 'polypeptide(L)'
;MSLLTTIIILAVIIIIGLIIFKVTKAVAKTIFYTTTIIGIAGLVFAFLIYQDASDFRENFPTKPSMLLLESEEQILAGIEGRFSEASEPTLIGYDQLQDIKTGYKEDNMDTVRGDNYKVFIFSLNSFEAGSIDIGEDTLSKEQAETLLLSDSPIDDYADIVLKDQDDGYKEQFKQQLKKNIKDGAEFKAILFSSLFSEQTEKTGSLFILDEYSKGNIEIYPETIIFKLMKRVPSSILSRLVKTKEV
;
A
#
# COMPACT_ATOMS: atom_id res chain seq x y z
N MET A 1 27.88 26.50 70.96
CA MET A 1 26.52 26.07 70.53
C MET A 1 25.87 25.36 71.71
N SER A 2 24.65 25.71 72.08
CA SER A 2 23.98 25.00 73.20
C SER A 2 23.55 23.61 72.75
N LEU A 3 23.54 22.63 73.66
CA LEU A 3 23.07 21.27 73.41
C LEU A 3 21.67 21.25 72.76
N LEU A 4 20.81 22.19 73.18
CA LEU A 4 19.46 22.39 72.62
C LEU A 4 19.49 22.74 71.12
N THR A 5 20.41 23.61 70.70
CA THR A 5 20.55 24.01 69.29
C THR A 5 20.92 22.81 68.41
N THR A 6 21.82 21.95 68.89
CA THR A 6 22.22 20.72 68.19
C THR A 6 21.06 19.73 68.06
N ILE A 7 20.26 19.57 69.13
CA ILE A 7 19.06 18.70 69.11
C ILE A 7 18.03 19.20 68.10
N ILE A 8 17.77 20.51 68.05
CA ILE A 8 16.83 21.11 67.10
C ILE A 8 17.30 20.89 65.66
N ILE A 9 18.58 21.11 65.37
CA ILE A 9 19.15 20.88 64.03
C ILE A 9 18.99 19.41 63.63
N LEU A 10 19.31 18.48 64.53
CA LEU A 10 19.12 17.03 64.27
C LEU A 10 17.66 16.68 64.00
N ALA A 11 16.73 17.21 64.79
CA ALA A 11 15.30 16.98 64.58
C ALA A 11 14.84 17.50 63.20
N VAL A 12 15.28 18.69 62.79
CA VAL A 12 14.96 19.26 61.47
C VAL A 12 15.53 18.40 60.34
N ILE A 13 16.78 17.95 60.44
CA ILE A 13 17.40 17.07 59.44
C ILE A 13 16.61 15.77 59.30
N ILE A 14 16.21 15.16 60.42
CA ILE A 14 15.39 13.93 60.42
C ILE A 14 14.04 14.19 59.74
N ILE A 15 13.36 15.30 60.06
CA ILE A 15 12.08 15.66 59.45
C ILE A 15 12.24 15.87 57.94
N ILE A 16 13.27 16.58 57.49
CA ILE A 16 13.57 16.77 56.06
C ILE A 16 13.83 15.43 55.37
N GLY A 17 14.65 14.57 55.98
CA GLY A 17 14.93 13.23 55.47
C GLY A 17 13.67 12.38 55.31
N LEU A 18 12.76 12.43 56.29
CA LEU A 18 11.47 11.74 56.24
C LEU A 18 10.55 12.30 55.13
N ILE A 19 10.55 13.62 54.92
CA ILE A 19 9.80 14.27 53.83
C ILE A 19 10.36 13.81 52.48
N ILE A 20 11.69 13.88 52.29
CA ILE A 20 12.35 13.44 51.05
C ILE A 20 12.03 11.97 50.78
N PHE A 21 12.17 11.09 51.77
CA PHE A 21 11.85 9.67 51.62
C PHE A 21 10.39 9.45 51.20
N LYS A 22 9.44 10.18 51.82
CA LYS A 22 8.01 10.07 51.49
C LYS A 22 7.72 10.54 50.07
N VAL A 23 8.31 11.66 49.64
CA VAL A 23 8.17 12.20 48.28
C VAL A 23 8.79 11.25 47.26
N THR A 24 10.03 10.83 47.45
CA THR A 24 10.73 9.89 46.55
C THR A 24 9.98 8.57 46.42
N LYS A 25 9.45 8.03 47.53
CA LYS A 25 8.62 6.81 47.51
C LYS A 25 7.33 7.00 46.72
N ALA A 26 6.67 8.15 46.85
CA ALA A 26 5.45 8.45 46.10
C ALA A 26 5.74 8.62 44.60
N VAL A 27 6.82 9.32 44.25
CA VAL A 27 7.28 9.49 42.86
C VAL A 27 7.65 8.15 42.23
N ALA A 28 8.45 7.32 42.91
CA ALA A 28 8.85 6.01 42.43
C ALA A 28 7.66 5.08 42.19
N LYS A 29 6.66 5.07 43.09
CA LYS A 29 5.41 4.32 42.89
C LYS A 29 4.63 4.83 41.67
N THR A 30 4.55 6.14 41.50
CA THR A 30 3.84 6.75 40.36
C THR A 30 4.51 6.35 39.05
N ILE A 31 5.83 6.49 38.95
CA ILE A 31 6.60 6.06 37.78
C ILE A 31 6.40 4.57 37.53
N PHE A 32 6.46 3.74 38.56
CA PHE A 32 6.24 2.29 38.44
C PHE A 32 4.86 1.99 37.84
N TYR A 33 3.77 2.51 38.42
CA TYR A 33 2.42 2.25 37.91
C TYR A 33 2.22 2.82 36.50
N THR A 34 2.69 4.03 36.21
CA THR A 34 2.60 4.63 34.87
C THR A 34 3.33 3.79 33.84
N THR A 35 4.58 3.39 34.11
CA THR A 35 5.35 2.53 33.21
C THR A 35 4.71 1.15 33.06
N THR A 36 4.14 0.59 34.12
CA THR A 36 3.38 -0.68 34.05
C THR A 36 2.15 -0.54 33.15
N ILE A 37 1.37 0.55 33.29
CA ILE A 37 0.19 0.80 32.43
C ILE A 37 0.61 0.98 30.98
N ILE A 38 1.64 1.79 30.70
CA ILE A 38 2.19 1.98 29.35
C ILE A 38 2.70 0.66 28.79
N GLY A 39 3.40 -0.14 29.59
CA GLY A 39 3.90 -1.46 29.20
C GLY A 39 2.76 -2.42 28.82
N ILE A 40 1.70 -2.49 29.64
CA ILE A 40 0.51 -3.30 29.32
C ILE A 40 -0.16 -2.81 28.04
N ALA A 41 -0.37 -1.49 27.89
CA ALA A 41 -0.94 -0.93 26.68
C ALA A 41 -0.07 -1.26 25.45
N GLY A 42 1.25 -1.13 25.57
CA GLY A 42 2.21 -1.49 24.53
C GLY A 42 2.13 -2.96 24.12
N LEU A 43 1.98 -3.88 25.08
CA LEU A 43 1.78 -5.31 24.80
C LEU A 43 0.47 -5.58 24.04
N VAL A 44 -0.62 -4.91 24.42
CA VAL A 44 -1.90 -5.02 23.70
C VAL A 44 -1.76 -4.51 22.28
N PHE A 45 -1.12 -3.35 22.08
CA PHE A 45 -0.86 -2.82 20.73
C PHE A 45 0.02 -3.75 19.89
N ALA A 46 1.11 -4.26 20.46
CA ALA A 46 1.98 -5.21 19.78
C ALA A 46 1.24 -6.48 19.36
N PHE A 47 0.35 -6.99 20.22
CA PHE A 47 -0.50 -8.13 19.91
C PHE A 47 -1.46 -7.85 18.74
N LEU A 48 -2.12 -6.68 18.73
CA LEU A 48 -3.01 -6.30 17.63
C LEU A 48 -2.26 -6.18 16.29
N ILE A 49 -1.07 -5.57 16.30
CA ILE A 49 -0.21 -5.46 15.10
C ILE A 49 0.20 -6.86 14.63
N TYR A 50 0.59 -7.74 15.56
CA TYR A 50 0.97 -9.10 15.23
C TYR A 50 -0.19 -9.88 14.61
N GLN A 51 -1.40 -9.76 15.17
CA GLN A 51 -2.60 -10.41 14.65
C GLN A 51 -2.90 -9.94 13.22
N ASP A 52 -2.89 -8.63 12.98
CA ASP A 52 -3.12 -8.02 11.67
C ASP A 52 -2.04 -8.40 10.64
N ALA A 53 -0.77 -8.46 11.07
CA ALA A 53 0.33 -8.93 10.24
C ALA A 53 0.17 -10.40 9.85
N SER A 54 -0.25 -11.25 10.79
CA SER A 54 -0.48 -12.68 10.54
C SER A 54 -1.66 -12.86 9.59
N ASP A 55 -2.77 -12.14 9.82
CA ASP A 55 -3.95 -12.16 8.95
C ASP A 55 -3.58 -11.73 7.53
N PHE A 56 -2.81 -10.65 7.36
CA PHE A 56 -2.32 -10.25 6.04
C PHE A 56 -1.44 -11.32 5.38
N ARG A 57 -0.46 -11.84 6.10
CA ARG A 57 0.45 -12.87 5.57
C ARG A 57 -0.28 -14.15 5.15
N GLU A 58 -1.32 -14.54 5.87
CA GLU A 58 -2.08 -15.77 5.61
C GLU A 58 -3.13 -15.57 4.50
N ASN A 59 -3.83 -14.44 4.50
CA ASN A 59 -4.96 -14.21 3.62
C ASN A 59 -4.60 -13.53 2.30
N PHE A 60 -3.62 -12.62 2.26
CA PHE A 60 -3.27 -11.93 1.02
C PHE A 60 -2.90 -12.86 -0.16
N PRO A 61 -2.06 -13.90 0.03
CA PRO A 61 -1.73 -14.80 -1.08
C PRO A 61 -2.85 -15.80 -1.42
N THR A 62 -3.81 -16.02 -0.51
CA THR A 62 -4.81 -17.10 -0.62
C THR A 62 -6.22 -16.62 -0.97
N LYS A 63 -6.57 -15.39 -0.59
CA LYS A 63 -7.85 -14.75 -0.89
C LYS A 63 -7.71 -13.80 -2.08
N PRO A 64 -8.76 -13.65 -2.90
CA PRO A 64 -8.74 -12.69 -3.99
C PRO A 64 -8.53 -11.28 -3.43
N SER A 65 -7.65 -10.53 -4.07
CA SER A 65 -7.44 -9.11 -3.82
C SER A 65 -7.56 -8.38 -5.16
N MET A 66 -7.90 -7.10 -5.09
CA MET A 66 -8.09 -6.25 -6.26
C MET A 66 -6.98 -5.20 -6.28
N LEU A 67 -6.35 -5.03 -7.44
CA LEU A 67 -5.46 -3.91 -7.71
C LEU A 67 -6.16 -3.02 -8.73
N LEU A 68 -6.26 -1.74 -8.42
CA LEU A 68 -6.86 -0.72 -9.25
C LEU A 68 -5.80 0.31 -9.62
N LEU A 69 -5.87 0.84 -10.83
CA LEU A 69 -5.05 1.94 -11.29
C LEU A 69 -5.91 3.20 -11.36
N GLU A 70 -5.42 4.30 -10.84
CA GLU A 70 -6.12 5.56 -10.74
C GLU A 70 -5.28 6.71 -11.34
N SER A 71 -5.94 7.64 -12.02
CA SER A 71 -5.38 8.95 -12.35
C SER A 71 -6.44 10.02 -12.14
N GLU A 72 -6.07 11.14 -11.52
CA GLU A 72 -6.97 12.29 -11.28
C GLU A 72 -8.32 11.90 -10.68
N GLU A 73 -8.34 11.07 -9.62
CA GLU A 73 -9.57 10.60 -8.94
C GLU A 73 -10.46 9.70 -9.82
N GLN A 74 -9.92 9.14 -10.90
CA GLN A 74 -10.62 8.22 -11.79
C GLN A 74 -9.90 6.88 -11.92
N ILE A 75 -10.63 5.80 -11.65
CA ILE A 75 -10.14 4.44 -11.86
C ILE A 75 -10.00 4.18 -13.37
N LEU A 76 -8.81 3.89 -13.86
CA LEU A 76 -8.52 3.65 -15.27
C LEU A 76 -8.62 2.17 -15.64
N ALA A 77 -8.14 1.30 -14.75
CA ALA A 77 -8.01 -0.13 -14.97
C ALA A 77 -8.04 -0.89 -13.65
N GLY A 78 -8.22 -2.20 -13.72
CA GLY A 78 -8.05 -3.05 -12.55
C GLY A 78 -7.83 -4.50 -12.91
N ILE A 79 -7.20 -5.21 -11.99
CA ILE A 79 -6.99 -6.66 -12.03
C ILE A 79 -7.38 -7.25 -10.68
N GLU A 80 -7.97 -8.44 -10.69
CA GLU A 80 -8.37 -9.18 -9.50
C GLU A 80 -7.69 -10.54 -9.50
N GLY A 81 -7.17 -10.98 -8.36
CA GLY A 81 -6.59 -12.31 -8.31
C GLY A 81 -6.05 -12.68 -6.95
N ARG A 82 -5.53 -13.91 -6.87
CA ARG A 82 -4.72 -14.36 -5.75
C ARG A 82 -3.27 -14.12 -6.14
N PHE A 83 -2.61 -13.18 -5.48
CA PHE A 83 -1.23 -12.80 -5.81
C PHE A 83 -0.22 -13.76 -5.17
N SER A 84 -0.41 -15.06 -5.41
CA SER A 84 0.56 -16.13 -5.17
C SER A 84 1.07 -16.67 -6.50
N GLU A 85 2.22 -17.34 -6.50
CA GLU A 85 3.02 -17.70 -7.69
C GLU A 85 2.32 -18.56 -8.76
N ALA A 86 1.05 -18.96 -8.61
CA ALA A 86 0.42 -19.97 -9.46
C ALA A 86 -0.93 -19.57 -10.11
N SER A 87 -1.45 -18.36 -9.89
CA SER A 87 -2.72 -17.95 -10.52
C SER A 87 -2.57 -16.68 -11.33
N GLU A 88 -2.95 -16.78 -12.60
CA GLU A 88 -3.10 -15.62 -13.47
C GLU A 88 -4.20 -14.70 -12.92
N PRO A 89 -3.97 -13.38 -12.85
CA PRO A 89 -4.99 -12.43 -12.44
C PRO A 89 -6.11 -12.39 -13.49
N THR A 90 -7.33 -12.22 -13.02
CA THR A 90 -8.49 -11.91 -13.86
C THR A 90 -8.49 -10.42 -14.18
N LEU A 91 -8.64 -10.10 -15.46
CA LEU A 91 -8.75 -8.72 -15.93
C LEU A 91 -10.16 -8.19 -15.66
N ILE A 92 -10.26 -6.96 -15.12
CA ILE A 92 -11.56 -6.32 -14.88
C ILE A 92 -12.05 -5.69 -16.20
N GLY A 93 -13.13 -6.25 -16.74
CA GLY A 93 -13.77 -5.78 -17.96
C GLY A 93 -14.62 -4.51 -17.76
N TYR A 94 -15.20 -3.99 -18.85
CA TYR A 94 -15.90 -2.71 -18.84
C TYR A 94 -17.02 -2.63 -17.80
N ASP A 95 -17.94 -3.61 -17.77
CA ASP A 95 -19.13 -3.56 -16.91
C ASP A 95 -18.73 -3.49 -15.41
N GLN A 96 -17.82 -4.38 -14.98
CA GLN A 96 -17.31 -4.38 -13.61
C GLN A 96 -16.55 -3.09 -13.27
N LEU A 97 -15.78 -2.56 -14.23
CA LEU A 97 -15.04 -1.31 -14.03
C LEU A 97 -16.00 -0.12 -13.83
N GLN A 98 -17.16 -0.08 -14.50
CA GLN A 98 -18.15 0.98 -14.29
C GLN A 98 -18.77 0.93 -12.89
N ASP A 99 -19.06 -0.27 -12.38
CA ASP A 99 -19.57 -0.44 -11.01
C ASP A 99 -18.52 0.04 -9.99
N ILE A 100 -17.25 -0.34 -10.18
CA ILE A 100 -16.13 0.10 -9.34
C ILE A 100 -15.97 1.62 -9.39
N LYS A 101 -15.99 2.23 -10.58
CA LYS A 101 -15.91 3.69 -10.76
C LYS A 101 -17.03 4.41 -10.02
N THR A 102 -18.25 3.88 -10.10
CA THR A 102 -19.42 4.45 -9.43
C THR A 102 -19.25 4.37 -7.92
N GLY A 103 -18.92 3.18 -7.38
CA GLY A 103 -18.67 2.99 -5.96
C GLY A 103 -17.54 3.87 -5.42
N TYR A 104 -16.44 4.01 -6.18
CA TYR A 104 -15.30 4.85 -5.80
C TYR A 104 -15.69 6.33 -5.74
N LYS A 105 -16.40 6.84 -6.76
CA LYS A 105 -16.89 8.23 -6.79
C LYS A 105 -17.89 8.55 -5.67
N GLU A 106 -18.65 7.56 -5.22
CA GLU A 106 -19.60 7.70 -4.12
C GLU A 106 -18.99 7.47 -2.73
N ASP A 107 -17.66 7.27 -2.63
CA ASP A 107 -16.96 6.88 -1.40
C ASP A 107 -17.52 5.58 -0.76
N ASN A 108 -18.11 4.72 -1.59
CA ASN A 108 -18.70 3.44 -1.18
C ASN A 108 -17.67 2.31 -1.37
N MET A 109 -16.63 2.35 -0.55
CA MET A 109 -15.50 1.42 -0.64
C MET A 109 -15.85 -0.04 -0.34
N ASP A 110 -16.94 -0.31 0.38
CA ASP A 110 -17.46 -1.67 0.53
C ASP A 110 -17.97 -2.24 -0.80
N THR A 111 -18.58 -1.40 -1.65
CA THR A 111 -19.00 -1.79 -3.01
C THR A 111 -17.80 -1.97 -3.92
N VAL A 112 -16.82 -1.08 -3.85
CA VAL A 112 -15.56 -1.21 -4.62
C VAL A 112 -14.83 -2.50 -4.27
N ARG A 113 -14.75 -2.84 -2.98
CA ARG A 113 -14.11 -4.08 -2.53
C ARG A 113 -14.89 -5.32 -2.97
N GLY A 114 -16.22 -5.29 -2.86
CA GLY A 114 -17.04 -6.48 -2.99
C GLY A 114 -16.53 -7.59 -2.04
N ASP A 115 -16.33 -8.78 -2.59
CA ASP A 115 -15.85 -9.96 -1.86
C ASP A 115 -14.32 -10.06 -1.74
N ASN A 116 -13.58 -9.08 -2.27
CA ASN A 116 -12.12 -9.08 -2.19
C ASN A 116 -11.63 -8.90 -0.75
N TYR A 117 -10.52 -9.54 -0.41
CA TYR A 117 -9.86 -9.37 0.88
C TYR A 117 -9.37 -7.94 1.07
N LYS A 118 -8.67 -7.41 0.06
CA LYS A 118 -8.18 -6.03 0.02
C LYS A 118 -8.28 -5.45 -1.39
N VAL A 119 -8.41 -4.13 -1.44
CA VAL A 119 -8.26 -3.31 -2.64
C VAL A 119 -7.02 -2.46 -2.46
N PHE A 120 -6.16 -2.44 -3.47
CA PHE A 120 -5.01 -1.55 -3.57
C PHE A 120 -5.27 -0.61 -4.74
N ILE A 121 -5.31 0.69 -4.48
CA ILE A 121 -5.55 1.70 -5.50
C ILE A 121 -4.23 2.42 -5.73
N PHE A 122 -3.63 2.18 -6.88
CA PHE A 122 -2.35 2.75 -7.28
C PHE A 122 -2.60 4.03 -8.09
N SER A 123 -1.99 5.13 -7.68
CA SER A 123 -1.87 6.29 -8.55
C SER A 123 -0.99 5.94 -9.74
N LEU A 124 -1.31 6.42 -10.94
CA LEU A 124 -0.45 6.29 -12.12
C LEU A 124 0.98 6.79 -11.85
N ASN A 125 1.12 7.78 -10.97
CA ASN A 125 2.40 8.32 -10.54
C ASN A 125 3.25 7.35 -9.69
N SER A 126 2.71 6.22 -9.23
CA SER A 126 3.45 5.22 -8.45
C SER A 126 4.42 4.37 -9.30
N PHE A 127 4.35 4.50 -10.63
CA PHE A 127 5.15 3.72 -11.57
C PHE A 127 6.30 4.55 -12.13
N GLU A 128 7.53 4.07 -11.97
CA GLU A 128 8.75 4.66 -12.55
C GLU A 128 9.33 3.78 -13.67
N ALA A 129 8.51 2.91 -14.25
CA ALA A 129 8.90 2.07 -15.38
C ALA A 129 9.44 2.94 -16.52
N GLY A 130 10.58 2.54 -17.12
CA GLY A 130 11.14 3.27 -18.27
C GLY A 130 10.41 2.91 -19.56
N SER A 131 10.18 1.61 -19.72
CA SER A 131 9.41 1.01 -20.79
C SER A 131 8.63 -0.18 -20.25
N ILE A 132 7.58 -0.59 -20.96
CA ILE A 132 6.84 -1.83 -20.69
C ILE A 132 6.80 -2.68 -21.94
N ASP A 133 6.89 -3.98 -21.77
CA ASP A 133 6.73 -4.94 -22.86
C ASP A 133 5.29 -5.45 -22.91
N ILE A 134 4.72 -5.47 -24.12
CA ILE A 134 3.38 -5.98 -24.41
C ILE A 134 3.47 -6.90 -25.61
N GLY A 135 3.52 -8.20 -25.34
CA GLY A 135 3.77 -9.20 -26.38
C GLY A 135 5.17 -9.03 -26.97
N GLU A 136 5.25 -8.61 -28.23
CA GLU A 136 6.51 -8.39 -28.96
C GLU A 136 6.90 -6.91 -29.05
N ASP A 137 6.03 -6.01 -28.58
CA ASP A 137 6.23 -4.56 -28.65
C ASP A 137 6.73 -4.01 -27.31
N THR A 138 7.66 -3.06 -27.39
CA THR A 138 8.12 -2.28 -26.22
C THR A 138 7.56 -0.87 -26.32
N LEU A 139 6.81 -0.44 -25.30
CA LEU A 139 6.25 0.90 -25.18
C LEU A 139 7.05 1.74 -24.20
N SER A 140 7.25 3.02 -24.50
CA SER A 140 7.73 3.98 -23.49
C SER A 140 6.67 4.21 -22.42
N LYS A 141 7.09 4.71 -21.26
CA LYS A 141 6.18 5.11 -20.19
C LYS A 141 5.09 6.07 -20.69
N GLU A 142 5.48 7.10 -21.44
CA GLU A 142 4.57 8.13 -21.94
C GLU A 142 3.53 7.54 -22.92
N GLN A 143 3.92 6.55 -23.73
CA GLN A 143 3.00 5.83 -24.61
C GLN A 143 2.02 4.99 -23.79
N ALA A 144 2.49 4.27 -22.77
CA ALA A 144 1.64 3.49 -21.88
C ALA A 144 0.62 4.38 -21.14
N GLU A 145 1.06 5.51 -20.60
CA GLU A 145 0.19 6.50 -19.95
C GLU A 145 -0.86 7.06 -20.91
N THR A 146 -0.45 7.41 -22.14
CA THR A 146 -1.36 7.89 -23.19
C THR A 146 -2.45 6.85 -23.48
N LEU A 147 -2.08 5.57 -23.60
CA LEU A 147 -3.03 4.49 -23.84
C LEU A 147 -3.95 4.24 -22.63
N LEU A 148 -3.44 4.32 -21.41
CA LEU A 148 -4.24 4.17 -20.19
C LEU A 148 -5.28 5.29 -20.04
N LEU A 149 -4.96 6.50 -20.50
CA LEU A 149 -5.87 7.65 -20.48
C LEU A 149 -6.81 7.71 -21.68
N SER A 150 -6.52 7.00 -22.77
CA SER A 150 -7.31 7.01 -24.00
C SER A 150 -8.72 6.45 -23.84
N ASP A 151 -9.69 7.06 -24.53
CA ASP A 151 -11.05 6.52 -24.69
C ASP A 151 -11.12 5.34 -25.66
N SER A 152 -10.14 5.18 -26.54
CA SER A 152 -10.07 4.14 -27.59
C SER A 152 -8.69 3.46 -27.62
N PRO A 153 -8.27 2.83 -26.51
CA PRO A 153 -6.87 2.49 -26.28
C PRO A 153 -6.35 1.40 -27.23
N ILE A 154 -7.22 0.52 -27.76
CA ILE A 154 -6.84 -0.49 -28.75
C ILE A 154 -6.51 0.16 -30.10
N ASP A 155 -7.30 1.16 -30.50
CA ASP A 155 -7.11 1.84 -31.79
C ASP A 155 -5.85 2.72 -31.73
N ASP A 156 -5.65 3.43 -30.62
CA ASP A 156 -4.44 4.24 -30.38
C ASP A 156 -3.17 3.37 -30.28
N TYR A 157 -3.25 2.19 -29.67
CA TYR A 157 -2.12 1.26 -29.62
C TYR A 157 -1.71 0.79 -31.02
N ALA A 158 -2.69 0.45 -31.86
CA ALA A 158 -2.41 0.08 -33.25
C ALA A 158 -1.73 1.24 -34.01
N ASP A 159 -2.15 2.48 -33.78
CA ASP A 159 -1.53 3.65 -34.41
C ASP A 159 -0.10 3.93 -33.91
N ILE A 160 0.19 3.62 -32.65
CA ILE A 160 1.54 3.74 -32.08
C ILE A 160 2.47 2.67 -32.68
N VAL A 161 2.08 1.41 -32.64
CA VAL A 161 2.93 0.27 -33.05
C VAL A 161 3.08 0.20 -34.57
N LEU A 162 2.03 0.54 -35.31
CA LEU A 162 1.98 0.39 -36.78
C LEU A 162 2.07 1.73 -37.50
N LYS A 163 2.76 2.71 -36.91
CA LYS A 163 2.84 4.09 -37.43
C LYS A 163 3.21 4.19 -38.92
N ASP A 164 4.09 3.30 -39.39
CA ASP A 164 4.61 3.29 -40.76
C ASP A 164 3.90 2.29 -41.69
N GLN A 165 2.83 1.63 -41.24
CA GLN A 165 2.08 0.64 -42.02
C GLN A 165 0.82 1.25 -42.66
N ASP A 166 0.36 0.63 -43.75
CA ASP A 166 -0.88 0.99 -44.44
C ASP A 166 -2.12 0.75 -43.57
N ASP A 167 -3.16 1.57 -43.75
CA ASP A 167 -4.42 1.52 -43.00
C ASP A 167 -5.09 0.14 -43.06
N GLY A 168 -4.97 -0.57 -44.19
CA GLY A 168 -5.52 -1.92 -44.33
C GLY A 168 -4.87 -2.93 -43.38
N TYR A 169 -3.56 -2.81 -43.14
CA TYR A 169 -2.84 -3.66 -42.18
C TYR A 169 -3.22 -3.29 -40.73
N LYS A 170 -3.33 -2.00 -40.43
CA LYS A 170 -3.77 -1.51 -39.12
C LYS A 170 -5.15 -2.06 -38.74
N GLU A 171 -6.11 -2.04 -39.67
CA GLU A 171 -7.45 -2.55 -39.41
C GLU A 171 -7.47 -4.07 -39.18
N GLN A 172 -6.65 -4.83 -39.92
CA GLN A 172 -6.49 -6.26 -39.68
C GLN A 172 -5.90 -6.55 -38.30
N PHE A 173 -4.89 -5.79 -37.88
CA PHE A 173 -4.28 -5.90 -36.56
C PHE A 173 -5.28 -5.57 -35.44
N LYS A 174 -6.03 -4.47 -35.56
CA LYS A 174 -7.11 -4.12 -34.62
C LYS A 174 -8.15 -5.23 -34.50
N GLN A 175 -8.54 -5.83 -35.62
CA GLN A 175 -9.47 -6.97 -35.62
C GLN A 175 -8.89 -8.22 -34.93
N GLN A 176 -7.58 -8.43 -35.01
CA GLN A 176 -6.92 -9.53 -34.30
C GLN A 176 -6.87 -9.26 -32.79
N LEU A 177 -6.54 -8.04 -32.36
CA LEU A 177 -6.59 -7.66 -30.94
C LEU A 177 -8.00 -7.81 -30.36
N LYS A 178 -9.01 -7.29 -31.06
CA LYS A 178 -10.43 -7.37 -30.65
C LYS A 178 -11.00 -8.80 -30.63
N LYS A 179 -10.30 -9.81 -31.17
CA LYS A 179 -10.68 -11.23 -31.03
C LYS A 179 -10.26 -11.81 -29.67
N ASN A 180 -9.15 -11.34 -29.12
CA ASN A 180 -8.59 -11.86 -27.87
C ASN A 180 -8.93 -10.97 -26.67
N ILE A 181 -9.22 -9.69 -26.93
CA ILE A 181 -9.49 -8.68 -25.92
C ILE A 181 -10.90 -8.15 -26.17
N LYS A 182 -11.78 -8.27 -25.19
CA LYS A 182 -13.21 -7.98 -25.35
C LYS A 182 -13.46 -6.50 -25.55
N ASP A 183 -12.78 -5.67 -24.78
CA ASP A 183 -13.01 -4.23 -24.75
C ASP A 183 -11.76 -3.42 -24.34
N GLY A 184 -11.88 -2.09 -24.39
CA GLY A 184 -10.80 -1.19 -24.01
C GLY A 184 -10.42 -1.24 -22.53
N ALA A 185 -11.34 -1.62 -21.62
CA ALA A 185 -11.03 -1.75 -20.20
C ALA A 185 -10.13 -2.97 -19.95
N GLU A 186 -10.42 -4.09 -20.62
CA GLU A 186 -9.58 -5.29 -20.58
C GLU A 186 -8.18 -5.00 -21.15
N PHE A 187 -8.08 -4.22 -22.24
CA PHE A 187 -6.79 -3.77 -22.75
C PHE A 187 -6.02 -2.90 -21.75
N LYS A 188 -6.69 -1.96 -21.08
CA LYS A 188 -6.07 -1.15 -20.01
C LYS A 188 -5.66 -1.99 -18.80
N ALA A 189 -6.40 -3.06 -18.48
CA ALA A 189 -6.02 -4.00 -17.44
C ALA A 189 -4.74 -4.78 -17.79
N ILE A 190 -4.55 -5.15 -19.06
CA ILE A 190 -3.30 -5.75 -19.56
C ILE A 190 -2.14 -4.75 -19.42
N LEU A 191 -2.33 -3.50 -19.89
CA LEU A 191 -1.34 -2.42 -19.73
C LEU A 191 -0.92 -2.23 -18.27
N PHE A 192 -1.91 -2.17 -17.38
CA PHE A 192 -1.68 -2.04 -15.95
C PHE A 192 -0.93 -3.26 -15.37
N SER A 193 -1.33 -4.47 -15.75
CA SER A 193 -0.62 -5.69 -15.32
C SER A 193 0.83 -5.68 -15.78
N SER A 194 1.12 -5.25 -17.00
CA SER A 194 2.51 -5.12 -17.50
C SER A 194 3.29 -4.07 -16.71
N LEU A 195 2.72 -2.89 -16.44
CA LEU A 195 3.35 -1.85 -15.59
C LEU A 195 3.64 -2.37 -14.18
N PHE A 196 2.69 -3.08 -13.60
CA PHE A 196 2.82 -3.65 -12.27
C PHE A 196 3.91 -4.73 -12.21
N SER A 197 3.94 -5.62 -13.20
CA SER A 197 4.98 -6.65 -13.32
C SER A 197 6.36 -6.03 -13.48
N GLU A 198 6.54 -5.11 -14.44
CA GLU A 198 7.82 -4.41 -14.68
C GLU A 198 8.33 -3.70 -13.41
N GLN A 199 7.44 -2.96 -12.74
CA GLN A 199 7.81 -2.26 -11.50
C GLN A 199 8.20 -3.25 -10.40
N THR A 200 7.45 -4.36 -10.26
CA THR A 200 7.74 -5.40 -9.27
C THR A 200 9.04 -6.15 -9.59
N GLU A 201 9.36 -6.41 -10.85
CA GLU A 201 10.63 -7.01 -11.26
C GLU A 201 11.81 -6.07 -10.99
N LYS A 202 11.66 -4.78 -11.30
CA LYS A 202 12.72 -3.77 -11.12
C LYS A 202 13.00 -3.45 -9.66
N THR A 203 11.96 -3.35 -8.83
CA THR A 203 12.07 -2.81 -7.45
C THR A 203 11.68 -3.80 -6.36
N GLY A 204 11.17 -4.98 -6.73
CA GLY A 204 10.63 -5.96 -5.81
C GLY A 204 9.26 -5.57 -5.25
N SER A 205 8.70 -6.44 -4.42
CA SER A 205 7.42 -6.21 -3.73
C SER A 205 7.45 -5.03 -2.74
N LEU A 206 8.64 -4.48 -2.45
CA LEU A 206 8.80 -3.31 -1.59
C LEU A 206 8.26 -2.03 -2.20
N PHE A 207 8.11 -1.97 -3.51
CA PHE A 207 7.55 -0.80 -4.18
C PHE A 207 6.16 -0.47 -3.60
N ILE A 208 5.33 -1.48 -3.32
CA ILE A 208 4.01 -1.29 -2.73
C ILE A 208 4.10 -0.57 -1.38
N LEU A 209 5.07 -0.95 -0.54
CA LEU A 209 5.24 -0.35 0.78
C LEU A 209 5.80 1.07 0.69
N ASP A 210 6.77 1.29 -0.21
CA ASP A 210 7.38 2.60 -0.42
C ASP A 210 6.35 3.60 -0.96
N GLU A 211 5.62 3.23 -2.02
CA GLU A 211 4.59 4.06 -2.65
C GLU A 211 3.38 4.29 -1.74
N TYR A 212 2.98 3.29 -0.95
CA TYR A 212 1.97 3.47 0.09
C TYR A 212 2.41 4.47 1.17
N SER A 213 3.69 4.44 1.58
CA SER A 213 4.23 5.41 2.55
C SER A 213 4.27 6.85 2.01
N LYS A 214 4.43 7.01 0.69
CA LYS A 214 4.36 8.30 -0.02
C LYS A 214 2.93 8.79 -0.23
N GLY A 215 1.94 7.93 -0.06
CA GLY A 215 0.53 8.24 -0.34
C GLY A 215 0.12 8.06 -1.79
N ASN A 216 0.95 7.39 -2.61
CA ASN A 216 0.64 7.07 -4.00
C ASN A 216 -0.15 5.75 -4.14
N ILE A 217 -0.32 5.01 -3.05
CA ILE A 217 -1.18 3.83 -2.98
C ILE A 217 -2.15 4.00 -1.82
N GLU A 218 -3.41 3.68 -2.06
CA GLU A 218 -4.43 3.54 -1.03
C GLU A 218 -4.77 2.05 -0.83
N ILE A 219 -5.01 1.65 0.41
CA ILE A 219 -5.29 0.25 0.75
C ILE A 219 -6.57 0.18 1.58
N TYR A 220 -7.55 -0.57 1.09
CA TYR A 220 -8.83 -0.77 1.75
C TYR A 220 -9.12 -2.26 2.01
N PRO A 221 -9.58 -2.65 3.22
CA PRO A 221 -9.66 -1.82 4.41
C PRO A 221 -8.25 -1.51 4.97
N GLU A 222 -8.09 -0.28 5.46
CA GLU A 222 -6.84 0.18 6.08
C GLU A 222 -6.77 -0.31 7.54
N THR A 223 -5.97 -1.34 7.77
CA THR A 223 -5.77 -1.94 9.10
C THR A 223 -4.63 -1.27 9.87
N ILE A 224 -4.37 -1.72 11.10
CA ILE A 224 -3.41 -1.07 12.01
C ILE A 224 -1.99 -1.12 11.42
N ILE A 225 -1.61 -2.23 10.79
CA ILE A 225 -0.28 -2.39 10.19
C ILE A 225 -0.06 -1.36 9.07
N PHE A 226 -1.04 -1.15 8.20
CA PHE A 226 -0.95 -0.16 7.13
C PHE A 226 -0.87 1.26 7.69
N LYS A 227 -1.74 1.61 8.65
CA LYS A 227 -1.66 2.92 9.34
C LYS A 227 -0.29 3.21 9.97
N LEU A 228 0.35 2.17 10.49
CA LEU A 228 1.70 2.28 11.03
C LEU A 228 2.74 2.43 9.92
N MET A 229 2.69 1.58 8.88
CA MET A 229 3.62 1.64 7.75
C MET A 229 3.62 3.00 7.07
N LYS A 230 2.47 3.66 6.96
CA LYS A 230 2.36 5.03 6.43
C LYS A 230 3.16 6.07 7.23
N ARG A 231 3.45 5.81 8.50
CA ARG A 231 4.22 6.69 9.40
C ARG A 231 5.66 6.27 9.59
N VAL A 232 6.04 5.07 9.17
CA VAL A 232 7.41 4.59 9.27
C VAL A 232 8.24 5.23 8.16
N PRO A 233 9.36 5.90 8.46
CA PRO A 233 10.26 6.41 7.42
C PRO A 233 10.75 5.29 6.49
N SER A 234 10.75 5.55 5.18
CA SER A 234 11.21 4.61 4.15
C SER A 234 12.65 4.11 4.38
N SER A 235 13.50 4.91 5.04
CA SER A 235 14.85 4.54 5.44
C SER A 235 14.91 3.39 6.46
N ILE A 236 13.85 3.18 7.25
CA ILE A 236 13.73 2.06 8.19
C ILE A 236 13.22 0.81 7.47
N LEU A 237 12.18 0.97 6.64
CA LEU A 237 11.60 -0.12 5.85
C LEU A 237 12.64 -0.79 4.96
N SER A 238 13.42 0.01 4.23
CA SER A 238 14.49 -0.48 3.35
C SER A 238 15.60 -1.26 4.09
N ARG A 239 15.88 -0.93 5.37
CA ARG A 239 16.87 -1.67 6.17
C ARG A 239 16.36 -3.03 6.63
N LEU A 240 15.08 -3.13 7.01
CA LEU A 240 14.49 -4.39 7.47
C LEU A 240 14.52 -5.48 6.39
N VAL A 241 14.45 -5.08 5.12
CA VAL A 241 14.34 -6.02 4.01
C VAL A 241 15.72 -6.42 3.47
N LYS A 242 16.66 -5.47 3.34
CA LYS A 242 18.05 -5.76 2.93
C LYS A 242 18.75 -6.81 3.81
N THR A 243 18.27 -7.00 5.05
CA THR A 243 18.85 -7.98 5.98
C THR A 243 18.44 -9.43 5.66
N LYS A 244 17.46 -9.66 4.77
CA LYS A 244 17.00 -11.01 4.36
C LYS A 244 17.56 -11.50 3.02
N GLU A 245 18.19 -10.64 2.23
CA GLU A 245 18.81 -11.00 0.94
C GLU A 245 20.31 -11.34 1.05
N VAL A 246 20.78 -11.66 2.27
CA VAL A 246 22.17 -12.11 2.55
C VAL A 246 22.14 -13.51 3.16
#